data_AF-A0A1J3E9F3-F1
#
_entry.id   AF-A0A1J3E9F3-F1
#
_cell.length_a   1.000
_cell.length_b   1.000
_cell.length_c   1.000
_cell.angle_alpha   90.00
_cell.angle_beta   90.00
_cell.angle_gamma   90.00
#
_symmetry.space_group_name_H-M   'P 1'
#
loop_
_entity.id
_entity.type
_entity.pdbx_description
1 polymer ?
#
loop_
_entity_poly.entity_id
_entity_poly.type
_entity_poly.pdbx_seq_one_letter_code
_entity_poly.pdbx_strand_id
1 'polypeptide(L)'
;MHHLTLPESLCDLYGACGPFGLCVRSVTPKCICLKGFIPKSDDEWRKGNWTGGCVRHTQLSCGAKSSMKTQGRDTDIFYRMTHVKTPDLHQFVRFLNAEQCYQGCLGNCSCTAFAYISGIGCLVWNGELVDTVLSIRLASSDLAESSRTKIIVGTTASVSIFVILVFAAFMLWRYRAKKTLISKAARRVGNSC
;
A
#
# COMPACT_ATOMS: atom_id res chain seq x y z
N MET A 1 8.33 34.54 -0.50
CA MET A 1 9.20 33.36 -0.35
C MET A 1 8.29 32.14 -0.31
N HIS A 2 8.15 31.41 -1.42
CA HIS A 2 7.41 30.16 -1.41
C HIS A 2 8.36 29.08 -0.91
N HIS A 3 8.12 28.56 0.30
CA HIS A 3 8.73 27.32 0.73
C HIS A 3 8.22 26.22 -0.20
N LEU A 4 9.04 25.77 -1.14
CA LEU A 4 8.85 24.48 -1.78
C LEU A 4 9.19 23.42 -0.72
N THR A 5 8.24 23.12 0.14
CA THR A 5 8.29 21.94 1.00
C THR A 5 8.32 20.73 0.09
N LEU A 6 9.42 19.97 0.11
CA LEU A 6 9.48 18.65 -0.51
C LEU A 6 8.36 17.80 0.11
N PRO A 7 7.61 17.01 -0.68
CA PRO A 7 6.57 16.14 -0.14
C PRO A 7 7.20 15.16 0.85
N GLU A 8 6.74 15.21 2.11
CA GLU A 8 7.20 14.31 3.18
C GLU A 8 6.68 12.88 2.96
N SER A 9 5.57 12.77 2.23
CA SER A 9 4.93 11.53 1.84
C SER A 9 4.60 11.53 0.35
N LEU A 10 4.65 10.35 -0.28
CA LEU A 10 4.10 10.17 -1.63
C LEU A 10 2.62 10.60 -1.71
N CYS A 11 1.85 10.49 -0.62
CA CYS A 11 0.46 10.96 -0.58
C CYS A 11 0.29 12.49 -0.61
N ASP A 12 1.37 13.27 -0.50
CA ASP A 12 1.33 14.73 -0.63
C ASP A 12 1.42 15.16 -2.10
N LEU A 13 1.81 14.24 -3.00
CA LEU A 13 1.78 14.47 -4.42
C LEU A 13 0.35 14.39 -4.92
N TYR A 14 -0.11 15.43 -5.62
CA TYR A 14 -1.41 15.42 -6.26
C TYR A 14 -1.54 14.22 -7.20
N GLY A 15 -2.63 13.47 -7.07
CA GLY A 15 -2.87 12.28 -7.90
C GLY A 15 -1.88 11.14 -7.65
N ALA A 16 -1.26 11.09 -6.46
CA ALA A 16 -0.41 9.98 -6.02
C ALA A 16 -1.08 8.61 -6.23
N CYS A 17 -2.39 8.56 -6.00
CA CYS A 17 -3.25 7.47 -6.43
C CYS A 17 -4.13 7.96 -7.57
N GLY A 18 -4.33 7.12 -8.59
CA GLY A 18 -5.25 7.39 -9.68
C GLY A 18 -6.71 7.49 -9.21
N PRO A 19 -7.64 7.75 -10.15
CA PRO A 19 -9.06 7.90 -9.90
C PRO A 19 -9.66 6.83 -8.98
N PHE A 20 -10.49 7.24 -8.02
CA PHE A 20 -11.13 6.38 -7.02
C PHE A 20 -10.15 5.55 -6.16
N GLY A 21 -8.87 5.93 -6.16
CA GLY A 21 -7.85 5.44 -5.26
C GLY A 21 -7.75 6.30 -4.00
N LEU A 22 -7.51 5.63 -2.88
CA LEU A 22 -7.28 6.22 -1.57
C LEU A 22 -5.80 6.05 -1.19
N CYS A 23 -5.09 7.15 -0.99
CA CYS A 23 -3.70 7.12 -0.54
C CYS A 23 -3.64 6.92 0.97
N VAL A 24 -3.02 5.83 1.42
CA VAL A 24 -2.83 5.55 2.84
C VAL A 24 -1.50 6.14 3.29
N ARG A 25 -1.57 7.26 4.00
CA ARG A 25 -0.39 7.92 4.58
C ARG A 25 0.14 7.09 5.74
N SER A 26 1.28 6.45 5.49
CA SER A 26 2.06 5.65 6.43
C SER A 26 3.54 5.73 6.04
N VAL A 27 4.44 5.04 6.78
CA VAL A 27 5.88 5.01 6.46
C VAL A 27 6.15 4.53 5.04
N THR A 28 5.36 3.57 4.55
CA THR A 28 5.35 3.14 3.15
C THR A 28 3.99 3.47 2.55
N PRO A 29 3.83 4.64 1.91
CA PRO A 29 2.59 5.02 1.29
C PRO A 29 2.13 3.97 0.27
N LYS A 30 0.82 3.72 0.24
CA LYS A 30 0.21 2.78 -0.69
C LYS A 30 -1.14 3.29 -1.15
N CYS A 31 -1.54 2.89 -2.35
CA CYS A 31 -2.88 3.11 -2.84
C CYS A 31 -3.76 1.88 -2.58
N ILE A 32 -4.98 2.14 -2.11
CA ILE A 32 -6.05 1.14 -2.05
C ILE A 32 -7.28 1.67 -2.78
N CYS A 33 -8.11 0.81 -3.35
CA CYS A 33 -9.36 1.26 -3.94
C CYS A 33 -10.38 1.64 -2.86
N LEU A 34 -11.22 2.64 -3.16
CA LEU A 34 -12.38 2.95 -2.34
C LEU A 34 -13.31 1.72 -2.22
N LYS A 35 -14.10 1.65 -1.15
CA LYS A 35 -15.01 0.53 -0.92
C LYS A 35 -16.00 0.42 -2.10
N GLY A 36 -16.11 -0.78 -2.68
CA GLY A 36 -16.94 -1.02 -3.86
C GLY A 36 -16.24 -0.78 -5.20
N PHE A 37 -14.93 -0.47 -5.18
CA PHE A 37 -14.09 -0.32 -6.37
C PHE A 37 -12.98 -1.39 -6.37
N ILE A 38 -12.51 -1.73 -7.58
CA ILE A 38 -11.42 -2.65 -7.84
C ILE A 38 -10.37 -1.99 -8.73
N PRO A 39 -9.10 -2.44 -8.74
CA PRO A 39 -8.09 -1.90 -9.62
C PRO A 39 -8.52 -1.96 -11.08
N LYS A 40 -8.20 -0.91 -11.85
CA LYS A 40 -8.44 -0.93 -13.30
C LYS A 40 -7.58 -1.98 -14.01
N SER A 41 -6.38 -2.22 -13.48
CA SER A 41 -5.44 -3.24 -13.94
C SER A 41 -4.74 -3.88 -12.74
N ASP A 42 -5.06 -5.15 -12.46
CA ASP A 42 -4.44 -5.89 -11.35
C ASP A 42 -2.93 -6.09 -11.56
N ASP A 43 -2.48 -6.20 -12.82
CA ASP A 43 -1.06 -6.35 -13.14
C ASP A 43 -0.25 -5.10 -12.84
N GLU A 44 -0.77 -3.92 -13.19
CA GLU A 44 -0.14 -2.65 -12.86
C GLU A 44 -0.18 -2.40 -11.35
N TRP A 45 -1.32 -2.69 -10.72
CA TRP A 45 -1.51 -2.51 -9.29
C TRP A 45 -0.52 -3.33 -8.46
N ARG A 46 -0.30 -4.60 -8.83
CA ARG A 46 0.68 -5.49 -8.19
C ARG A 46 2.12 -5.06 -8.41
N LYS A 47 2.41 -4.36 -9.51
CA LYS A 47 3.73 -3.78 -9.81
C LYS A 47 3.96 -2.41 -9.14
N GLY A 48 2.98 -1.89 -8.40
CA GLY A 48 3.05 -0.59 -7.75
C GLY A 48 2.75 0.59 -8.67
N ASN A 49 2.21 0.34 -9.88
CA ASN A 49 1.70 1.40 -10.74
C ASN A 49 0.20 1.60 -10.46
N TRP A 50 -0.13 2.63 -9.70
CA TRP A 50 -1.51 2.96 -9.29
C TRP A 50 -2.14 4.10 -10.12
N THR A 51 -1.46 4.56 -11.18
CA THR A 51 -1.87 5.71 -11.99
C THR A 51 -3.20 5.47 -12.71
N GLY A 52 -3.48 4.23 -13.12
CA GLY A 52 -4.75 3.83 -13.73
C GLY A 52 -5.95 3.86 -12.79
N GLY A 53 -5.72 3.97 -11.48
CA GLY A 53 -6.78 4.06 -10.47
C GLY A 53 -7.64 2.80 -10.37
N CYS A 54 -8.89 3.03 -9.95
CA CYS A 54 -9.87 1.99 -9.67
C CYS A 54 -11.16 2.23 -10.45
N VAL A 55 -11.91 1.17 -10.69
CA VAL A 55 -13.23 1.20 -11.34
C VAL A 55 -14.27 0.59 -10.42
N ARG A 56 -15.54 0.98 -10.58
CA ARG A 56 -16.62 0.40 -9.77
C ARG A 56 -16.70 -1.09 -10.03
N HIS A 57 -16.84 -1.87 -8.96
CA HIS A 57 -17.06 -3.31 -9.06
C HIS A 57 -18.45 -3.62 -9.60
N THR A 58 -19.46 -2.83 -9.20
CA THR A 58 -20.86 -3.00 -9.60
C THR A 58 -21.38 -1.70 -10.21
N GLN A 59 -22.10 -1.81 -11.33
CA GLN A 59 -22.76 -0.70 -12.00
C GLN A 59 -23.83 -0.07 -11.08
N LEU A 60 -23.99 1.26 -11.16
CA LEU A 60 -25.07 1.96 -10.48
C LEU A 60 -26.42 1.73 -11.17
N SER A 61 -27.50 1.75 -10.39
CA SER A 61 -28.88 1.54 -10.85
C SER A 61 -29.58 2.84 -11.29
N CYS A 62 -28.89 3.97 -11.25
CA CYS A 62 -29.49 5.29 -11.52
C CYS A 62 -30.25 5.35 -12.86
N GLY A 63 -31.53 5.71 -12.81
CA GLY A 63 -32.39 5.88 -14.00
C GLY A 63 -33.08 4.62 -14.53
N ALA A 64 -32.97 3.45 -13.87
CA ALA A 64 -33.80 2.30 -14.20
C ALA A 64 -35.29 2.64 -13.93
N LYS A 65 -36.07 2.81 -15.00
CA LYS A 65 -37.47 3.26 -14.97
C LYS A 65 -38.27 2.52 -13.90
N SER A 66 -38.95 3.30 -13.07
CA SER A 66 -39.84 2.91 -11.96
C SER A 66 -41.06 2.08 -12.33
N SER A 67 -41.09 1.47 -13.52
CA SER A 67 -42.26 0.75 -14.05
C SER A 67 -42.46 -0.65 -13.45
N MET A 68 -41.59 -1.08 -12.53
CA MET A 68 -41.85 -2.27 -11.73
C MET A 68 -41.26 -2.08 -10.33
N LYS A 69 -42.06 -1.49 -9.42
CA LYS A 69 -41.86 -1.63 -7.97
C LYS A 69 -42.10 -3.10 -7.58
N THR A 70 -41.22 -3.99 -8.01
CA THR A 70 -41.00 -5.25 -7.30
C THR A 70 -40.21 -4.88 -6.06
N GLN A 71 -40.87 -5.03 -4.92
CA GLN A 71 -40.34 -4.92 -3.57
C GLN A 71 -39.01 -5.69 -3.48
N GLY A 72 -37.85 -5.00 -3.60
CA GLY A 72 -36.52 -5.61 -3.41
C GLY A 72 -35.40 -5.34 -4.43
N ARG A 73 -35.44 -4.32 -5.29
CA ARG A 73 -34.28 -3.97 -6.15
C ARG A 73 -33.36 -2.91 -5.53
N ASP A 74 -32.06 -3.18 -5.57
CA ASP A 74 -30.93 -2.39 -5.07
C ASP A 74 -30.96 -0.93 -5.53
N THR A 75 -31.39 -0.04 -4.63
CA THR A 75 -31.19 1.41 -4.78
C THR A 75 -29.73 1.74 -4.52
N ASP A 76 -29.15 2.67 -5.29
CA ASP A 76 -27.81 3.18 -5.02
C ASP A 76 -27.75 3.74 -3.58
N ILE A 77 -26.68 3.40 -2.85
CA ILE A 77 -26.46 3.86 -1.49
C ILE A 77 -25.03 4.39 -1.35
N PHE A 78 -24.83 5.27 -0.37
CA PHE A 78 -23.51 5.84 -0.07
C PHE A 78 -22.87 5.15 1.14
N TYR A 79 -21.61 4.76 0.98
CA TYR A 79 -20.77 4.31 2.09
C TYR A 79 -20.12 5.51 2.78
N ARG A 80 -20.32 5.65 4.10
CA ARG A 80 -19.73 6.75 4.88
C ARG A 80 -18.27 6.45 5.21
N MET A 81 -17.37 7.33 4.79
CA MET A 81 -15.95 7.31 5.18
C MET A 81 -15.68 8.34 6.28
N THR A 82 -14.80 8.01 7.21
CA THR A 82 -14.37 8.90 8.30
C THR A 82 -12.84 9.03 8.29
N HIS A 83 -12.32 10.13 8.84
CA HIS A 83 -10.88 10.40 8.95
C HIS A 83 -10.12 10.42 7.61
N VAL A 84 -10.81 10.78 6.53
CA VAL A 84 -10.22 10.96 5.19
C VAL A 84 -10.15 12.44 4.85
N LYS A 85 -9.07 12.86 4.19
CA LYS A 85 -9.03 14.10 3.41
C LYS A 85 -10.02 13.93 2.27
N THR A 86 -10.91 14.91 2.10
CA THR A 86 -11.88 14.92 1.00
C THR A 86 -11.16 15.04 -0.35
N PRO A 87 -11.71 14.46 -1.44
CA PRO A 87 -11.18 14.64 -2.78
C PRO A 87 -11.20 16.11 -3.22
N ASP A 88 -10.36 16.45 -4.19
CA ASP A 88 -10.34 17.78 -4.79
C ASP A 88 -11.52 18.00 -5.78
N LEU A 89 -11.71 19.24 -6.24
CA LEU A 89 -12.70 19.63 -7.27
C LEU A 89 -14.17 19.35 -6.90
N HIS A 90 -14.56 19.69 -5.68
CA HIS A 90 -15.97 19.66 -5.27
C HIS A 90 -16.75 20.87 -5.77
N GLN A 91 -18.06 20.70 -5.87
CA GLN A 91 -19.04 21.77 -6.06
C GLN A 91 -19.75 22.05 -4.74
N PHE A 92 -19.88 23.33 -4.39
CA PHE A 92 -20.72 23.75 -3.27
C PHE A 92 -22.18 23.77 -3.69
N VAL A 93 -23.01 23.02 -2.96
CA VAL A 93 -24.46 23.05 -3.13
C VAL A 93 -25.11 23.51 -1.84
N ARG A 94 -26.08 24.40 -1.94
CA ARG A 94 -26.79 24.93 -0.79
C ARG A 94 -27.93 23.99 -0.39
N PHE A 95 -27.63 23.06 0.50
CA PHE A 95 -28.62 22.26 1.21
C PHE A 95 -28.66 22.64 2.69
N LEU A 96 -29.83 22.54 3.32
CA LEU A 96 -30.03 22.99 4.70
C LEU A 96 -29.47 22.01 5.74
N ASN A 97 -29.29 20.73 5.37
CA ASN A 97 -28.78 19.69 6.24
C ASN A 97 -28.18 18.52 5.45
N ALA A 98 -27.56 17.58 6.19
CA ALA A 98 -26.92 16.41 5.62
C ALA A 98 -27.87 15.48 4.85
N GLU A 99 -29.13 15.37 5.28
CA GLU A 99 -30.12 14.51 4.62
C GLU A 99 -30.48 15.05 3.24
N GLN A 100 -30.70 16.36 3.12
CA GLN A 100 -30.95 16.99 1.82
C GLN A 100 -29.73 16.87 0.89
N CYS A 101 -28.52 16.97 1.43
CA CYS A 101 -27.28 16.74 0.69
C CYS A 101 -27.18 15.30 0.15
N TYR A 102 -27.53 14.31 0.99
CA TYR A 102 -27.60 12.90 0.61
C TYR A 102 -28.63 12.68 -0.51
N GLN A 103 -29.87 13.14 -0.32
CA GLN A 103 -30.95 12.95 -1.29
C GLN A 103 -30.69 13.70 -2.60
N GLY A 104 -30.11 14.90 -2.52
CA GLY A 104 -29.75 15.70 -3.68
C GLY A 104 -28.68 15.03 -4.55
N CYS A 105 -27.68 14.41 -3.93
CA CYS A 105 -26.70 13.60 -4.64
C CYS A 105 -27.33 12.32 -5.20
N LEU A 106 -28.14 11.60 -4.42
CA LEU A 106 -28.79 10.37 -4.85
C LEU A 106 -29.72 10.58 -6.07
N GLY A 107 -30.39 11.74 -6.14
CA GLY A 107 -31.25 12.10 -7.27
C GLY A 107 -30.50 12.55 -8.53
N ASN A 108 -29.17 12.71 -8.47
CA ASN A 108 -28.33 13.12 -9.59
C ASN A 108 -27.42 11.96 -10.01
N CYS A 109 -27.69 11.36 -11.17
CA CYS A 109 -26.93 10.21 -11.67
C CYS A 109 -25.46 10.50 -11.97
N SER A 110 -25.07 11.76 -12.14
CA SER A 110 -23.67 12.14 -12.29
C SER A 110 -22.96 12.24 -10.94
N CYS A 111 -23.70 12.33 -9.82
CA CYS A 111 -23.12 12.45 -8.50
C CYS A 111 -22.41 11.16 -8.08
N THR A 112 -21.14 11.28 -7.70
CA THR A 112 -20.31 10.15 -7.28
C THR A 112 -20.06 10.12 -5.78
N ALA A 113 -20.02 11.28 -5.12
CA ALA A 113 -19.86 11.41 -3.68
C ALA A 113 -20.42 12.74 -3.18
N PHE A 114 -20.67 12.81 -1.87
CA PHE A 114 -20.99 14.05 -1.18
C PHE A 114 -20.34 14.08 0.21
N ALA A 115 -20.22 15.26 0.78
CA ALA A 115 -19.85 15.47 2.17
C ALA A 115 -20.66 16.65 2.72
N TYR A 116 -21.15 16.53 3.95
CA TYR A 116 -21.80 17.63 4.65
C TYR A 116 -20.95 18.06 5.83
N ILE A 117 -20.56 19.33 5.84
CA ILE A 117 -19.79 19.91 6.93
C ILE A 117 -20.63 21.01 7.59
N SER A 118 -20.88 20.87 8.88
CA SER A 118 -21.66 21.85 9.64
C SER A 118 -21.01 23.24 9.54
N GLY A 119 -21.79 24.26 9.21
CA GLY A 119 -21.33 25.64 9.02
C GLY A 119 -20.75 25.96 7.64
N ILE A 120 -20.34 24.95 6.85
CA ILE A 120 -19.83 25.13 5.49
C ILE A 120 -20.91 24.77 4.46
N GLY A 121 -21.62 23.66 4.66
CA GLY A 121 -22.67 23.17 3.78
C GLY A 121 -22.31 21.85 3.07
N CYS A 122 -22.95 21.61 1.93
CA CYS A 122 -22.82 20.39 1.15
C CYS A 122 -21.77 20.53 0.04
N LEU A 123 -20.82 19.60 0.03
CA LEU A 123 -19.83 19.42 -1.02
C LEU A 123 -20.26 18.22 -1.86
N VAL A 124 -20.28 18.39 -3.19
CA VAL A 124 -20.72 17.35 -4.14
C VAL A 124 -19.67 17.13 -5.21
N TRP A 125 -19.43 15.86 -5.56
CA TRP A 125 -18.56 15.46 -6.66
C TRP A 125 -19.39 14.77 -7.74
N ASN A 126 -19.18 15.16 -9.00
CA ASN A 126 -19.93 14.67 -10.16
C ASN A 126 -19.07 13.85 -11.16
N GLY A 127 -17.96 13.29 -10.69
CA GLY A 127 -16.97 12.65 -11.56
C GLY A 127 -15.97 11.80 -10.77
N GLU A 128 -14.79 11.63 -11.35
CA GLU A 128 -13.70 10.87 -10.73
C GLU A 128 -13.23 11.53 -9.43
N LEU A 129 -13.04 10.70 -8.40
CA LEU A 129 -12.52 11.16 -7.11
C LEU A 129 -11.00 11.02 -7.13
N VAL A 130 -10.29 12.14 -6.99
CA VAL A 130 -8.82 12.18 -7.01
C VAL A 130 -8.32 12.92 -5.76
N ASP A 131 -7.10 12.59 -5.35
CA ASP A 131 -6.42 13.21 -4.20
C ASP A 131 -7.07 12.93 -2.84
N THR A 132 -7.64 11.74 -2.69
CA THR A 132 -8.21 11.28 -1.41
C THR A 132 -7.13 10.64 -0.55
N VAL A 133 -7.00 11.07 0.71
CA VAL A 133 -5.93 10.62 1.62
C VAL A 133 -6.50 10.13 2.93
N LEU A 134 -6.07 8.94 3.38
CA LEU A 134 -6.34 8.39 4.70
C LEU A 134 -5.08 8.48 5.56
N SER A 135 -5.20 9.07 6.76
CA SER A 135 -4.12 9.11 7.74
C SER A 135 -4.40 8.13 8.88
N ILE A 136 -3.48 7.18 9.10
CA ILE A 136 -3.60 6.19 10.18
C ILE A 136 -2.48 6.43 11.18
N ARG A 137 -2.84 6.54 12.47
CA ARG A 137 -1.86 6.55 13.57
C ARG A 137 -1.46 5.11 13.87
N LEU A 138 -0.16 4.83 13.83
CA LEU A 138 0.40 3.51 14.12
C LEU A 138 1.33 3.61 15.34
N ALA A 139 1.42 2.52 16.10
CA ALA A 139 2.48 2.40 17.10
C ALA A 139 3.82 2.18 16.39
N SER A 140 4.90 2.75 16.93
CA SER A 140 6.24 2.58 16.38
C SER A 140 6.70 1.11 16.37
N SER A 141 6.20 0.30 17.30
CA SER A 141 6.47 -1.14 17.42
C SER A 141 5.98 -1.94 16.22
N ASP A 142 4.85 -1.56 15.61
CA ASP A 142 4.18 -2.30 14.53
C ASP A 142 4.93 -2.20 13.21
N LEU A 143 5.85 -1.24 13.10
CA LEU A 143 6.66 -0.98 11.90
C LEU A 143 8.02 -1.68 11.95
N ALA A 144 8.43 -2.18 13.12
CA ALA A 144 9.74 -2.83 13.32
C ALA A 144 9.80 -4.27 12.78
N GLU A 145 8.70 -4.83 12.28
CA GLU A 145 8.64 -6.21 11.79
C GLU A 145 9.45 -6.40 10.49
N SER A 146 9.46 -5.40 9.60
CA SER A 146 10.26 -5.41 8.37
C SER A 146 11.77 -5.31 8.63
N SER A 147 12.19 -4.50 9.61
CA SER A 147 13.61 -4.38 9.98
C SER A 147 14.10 -5.64 10.70
N ARG A 148 13.30 -6.21 11.62
CA ARG A 148 13.63 -7.47 12.29
C ARG A 148 13.83 -8.61 11.30
N THR A 149 12.95 -8.77 10.31
CA THR A 149 13.10 -9.83 9.29
C THR A 149 14.38 -9.65 8.46
N LYS A 150 14.72 -8.41 8.05
CA LYS A 150 16.00 -8.13 7.34
C LYS A 150 17.23 -8.42 8.21
N ILE A 151 17.18 -8.07 9.50
CA ILE A 151 18.26 -8.34 10.46
C ILE A 151 18.41 -9.86 10.69
N ILE A 152 17.30 -10.59 10.82
CA ILE A 152 17.31 -12.05 11.02
C ILE A 152 17.92 -12.76 9.80
N VAL A 153 17.53 -12.38 8.58
CA VAL A 153 18.09 -12.97 7.35
C VAL A 153 19.59 -12.65 7.21
N GLY A 154 19.99 -11.40 7.45
CA GLY A 154 21.40 -10.98 7.37
C GLY A 154 22.30 -11.69 8.40
N THR A 155 21.82 -11.85 9.64
CA THR A 155 22.56 -12.54 10.71
C THR A 155 22.66 -14.04 10.46
N THR A 156 21.59 -14.69 9.97
CA THR A 156 21.62 -16.13 9.69
C THR A 156 22.60 -16.48 8.55
N ALA A 157 22.64 -15.67 7.50
CA ALA A 157 23.56 -15.86 6.38
C ALA A 157 25.04 -15.70 6.80
N SER A 158 25.35 -14.67 7.60
CA SER A 158 26.71 -14.38 8.05
C SER A 158 27.26 -15.44 9.01
N VAL A 159 26.44 -15.94 9.95
CA VAL A 159 26.84 -17.05 10.84
C VAL A 159 27.12 -18.33 10.05
N SER A 160 26.28 -18.65 9.06
CA SER A 160 26.45 -19.85 8.23
C SER A 160 27.78 -19.84 7.46
N ILE A 161 28.15 -18.69 6.87
CA ILE A 161 29.41 -18.52 6.15
C ILE A 161 30.61 -18.69 7.09
N PHE A 162 30.55 -18.08 8.28
CA PHE A 162 31.63 -18.17 9.25
C PHE A 162 31.92 -19.62 9.68
N VAL A 163 30.87 -20.40 9.95
CA VAL A 163 31.00 -21.82 10.32
C VAL A 163 31.66 -22.63 9.21
N ILE A 164 31.28 -22.40 7.95
CA ILE A 164 31.87 -23.08 6.78
C ILE A 164 33.36 -22.76 6.64
N LEU A 165 33.76 -21.50 6.81
CA LEU A 165 35.16 -21.08 6.71
C LEU A 165 36.03 -21.70 7.81
N VAL A 166 35.53 -21.73 9.05
CA VAL A 166 36.22 -22.36 10.17
C VAL A 166 36.40 -23.87 9.92
N PHE A 167 35.35 -24.54 9.43
CA PHE A 167 35.42 -25.96 9.11
C PHE A 167 36.43 -26.26 7.99
N ALA A 168 36.43 -25.47 6.91
CA ALA A 168 37.38 -25.61 5.81
C ALA A 168 38.83 -25.39 6.27
N ALA A 169 39.08 -24.36 7.10
CA ALA A 169 40.39 -24.11 7.67
C ALA A 169 40.88 -25.27 8.56
N PHE A 170 39.99 -25.83 9.38
CA PHE A 170 40.29 -26.99 10.21
C PHE A 170 40.65 -28.22 9.37
N MET A 171 39.90 -28.48 8.30
CA MET A 171 40.17 -29.59 7.37
C MET A 171 41.51 -29.40 6.64
N LEU A 172 41.81 -28.19 6.16
CA LEU A 172 43.09 -27.85 5.55
C LEU A 172 44.26 -28.01 6.53
N TRP A 173 44.09 -27.58 7.77
CA TRP A 173 45.09 -27.74 8.82
C TRP A 173 45.38 -29.22 9.10
N ARG A 174 44.33 -30.04 9.27
CA ARG A 174 44.46 -31.49 9.44
C ARG A 174 45.13 -32.16 8.24
N TYR A 175 44.78 -31.76 7.03
CA TYR A 175 45.40 -32.28 5.81
C TYR A 175 46.90 -31.96 5.74
N ARG A 176 47.29 -30.71 6.04
CA ARG A 176 48.70 -30.27 6.11
C ARG A 176 49.48 -30.97 7.22
N ALA A 177 48.87 -31.18 8.39
CA ALA A 177 49.50 -31.92 9.49
C ALA A 177 49.81 -33.37 9.09
N LYS A 178 48.85 -34.07 8.46
CA LYS A 178 49.08 -35.42 7.93
C LYS A 178 50.19 -35.48 6.87
N LYS A 179 50.22 -34.55 5.91
CA LYS A 179 51.31 -34.47 4.91
C LYS A 179 52.68 -34.21 5.53
N THR A 180 52.76 -33.36 6.54
CA THR A 180 54.03 -33.08 7.25
C THR A 180 54.54 -34.32 7.99
N LEU A 181 53.64 -35.12 8.58
CA LEU A 181 54.00 -36.39 9.23
C LEU A 181 54.49 -37.44 8.22
N ILE A 182 53.80 -37.59 7.09
CA ILE A 182 54.18 -38.52 6.01
C ILE A 182 55.54 -38.13 5.39
N SER A 183 55.76 -36.84 5.12
CA SER A 183 57.04 -36.36 4.56
C SER A 183 58.22 -36.47 5.53
N LYS A 184 57.99 -36.30 6.85
CA LYS A 184 59.00 -36.56 7.89
C LYS A 184 59.29 -38.06 8.06
N ALA A 185 58.31 -38.94 7.82
CA ALA A 185 58.52 -40.39 7.82
C ALA A 185 59.33 -40.84 6.60
N ALA A 186 59.02 -40.32 5.40
CA ALA A 186 59.77 -40.62 4.17
C ALA A 186 61.25 -40.15 4.23
N ARG A 187 61.53 -38.98 4.83
CA ARG A 187 62.90 -38.47 5.02
C ARG A 187 63.74 -39.31 5.99
N ARG A 188 63.12 -39.99 6.96
CA ARG A 188 63.83 -40.88 7.89
C ARG A 188 64.26 -42.19 7.23
N VAL A 189 63.46 -42.71 6.31
CA VAL A 189 63.79 -43.93 5.55
C VAL A 189 64.91 -43.67 4.53
N GLY A 190 64.93 -42.50 3.87
CA GLY A 190 65.98 -42.16 2.90
C GLY A 190 67.37 -41.86 3.48
N ASN A 191 67.48 -41.54 4.77
CA ASN A 191 68.77 -41.32 5.46
C ASN A 191 69.33 -42.59 6.13
N SER A 192 68.73 -43.77 5.89
CA SER A 192 69.14 -45.06 6.48
C SER A 192 69.74 -46.03 5.45
N CYS A 193 70.20 -45.53 4.29
CA CYS A 193 70.96 -46.27 3.28
C CYS A 193 72.36 -45.67 3.13
#